data_AF-A0A1U1JBM0-F1
#
_entry.id   AF-A0A1U1JBM0-F1
#
_cell.length_a   1.000
_cell.length_b   1.000
_cell.length_c   1.000
_cell.angle_alpha   90.00
_cell.angle_beta   90.00
_cell.angle_gamma   90.00
#
_symmetry.space_group_name_H-M   'P 1'
#
loop_
_entity.id
_entity.type
_entity.pdbx_description
1 polymer ?
#
loop_
_entity_poly.entity_id
_entity_poly.type
_entity_poly.pdbx_seq_one_letter_code
_entity_poly.pdbx_strand_id
1 'polypeptide(L)'
;MARLHVNKLTTGQTVCTVMHEWGKVWTETIACALRQGKEYARFEVQPGKEVSIRYIDGELISETRSCGEVYLIKSTAPPWPYNRG
;
A
#
# COMPACT_ATOMS: atom_id res chain seq x y z
N MET A 1 7.55 0.37 11.06
CA MET A 1 7.05 1.39 10.10
C MET A 1 6.83 0.71 8.76
N ALA A 2 5.74 1.03 8.07
CA ALA A 2 5.50 0.56 6.71
C ALA A 2 5.87 1.65 5.70
N ARG A 3 6.24 1.24 4.49
CA ARG A 3 6.47 2.11 3.32
C ARG A 3 5.57 1.64 2.20
N LEU A 4 4.86 2.55 1.57
CA LEU A 4 4.02 2.27 0.41
C LEU A 4 4.73 2.76 -0.86
N HIS A 5 4.76 1.93 -1.88
CA HIS A 5 5.10 2.28 -3.24
C HIS A 5 3.91 2.00 -4.14
N VAL A 6 3.54 2.95 -5.00
CA VAL A 6 2.45 2.80 -5.96
C VAL A 6 3.04 2.99 -7.35
N ASN A 7 2.90 1.96 -8.19
CA ASN A 7 3.23 2.06 -9.60
C ASN A 7 1.97 1.94 -10.45
N LYS A 8 1.77 2.92 -11.33
CA LYS A 8 0.70 2.90 -12.33
C LYS A 8 1.26 2.33 -13.62
N LEU A 9 0.76 1.18 -14.03
CA LEU A 9 1.17 0.53 -15.27
C LEU A 9 0.47 1.18 -16.47
N THR A 10 1.12 1.12 -17.62
CA THR A 10 0.57 1.61 -18.90
C THR A 10 -0.69 0.85 -19.33
N THR A 11 -0.90 -0.35 -18.80
CA THR A 11 -2.10 -1.18 -18.97
C THR A 11 -3.32 -0.66 -18.20
N GLY A 12 -3.20 0.43 -17.44
CA GLY A 12 -4.26 0.97 -16.59
C GLY A 12 -4.39 0.29 -15.23
N GLN A 13 -3.56 -0.72 -14.95
CA GLN A 13 -3.47 -1.39 -13.66
C GLN A 13 -2.63 -0.57 -12.68
N THR A 14 -2.95 -0.64 -11.39
CA THR A 14 -2.16 0.00 -10.34
C THR A 14 -1.58 -1.05 -9.40
N VAL A 15 -0.26 -1.13 -9.34
CA VAL A 15 0.49 -2.01 -8.45
C VAL A 15 0.83 -1.26 -7.17
N CYS A 16 0.38 -1.79 -6.04
CA CYS A 16 0.69 -1.27 -4.71
C CYS A 16 1.62 -2.24 -4.03
N THR A 17 2.81 -1.78 -3.64
CA THR A 17 3.76 -2.56 -2.85
C THR A 17 3.92 -1.92 -1.48
N VAL A 18 3.59 -2.66 -0.44
CA VAL A 18 3.85 -2.27 0.94
C VAL A 18 5.00 -3.08 1.49
N MET A 19 5.96 -2.40 2.08
CA MET A 19 7.06 -3.01 2.81
C MET A 19 6.96 -2.62 4.27
N HIS A 20 6.88 -3.60 5.16
CA HIS A 20 6.96 -3.35 6.58
C HIS A 20 8.38 -3.68 7.09
N GLU A 21 8.91 -2.89 8.03
CA GLU A 21 10.25 -3.08 8.62
C GLU A 21 10.49 -4.46 9.24
N TRP A 22 9.42 -5.20 9.53
CA TRP A 22 9.49 -6.59 9.98
C TRP A 22 9.87 -7.59 8.88
N GLY A 23 10.22 -7.11 7.68
CA GLY A 23 10.69 -7.93 6.55
C GLY A 23 9.57 -8.47 5.66
N LYS A 24 8.29 -8.21 5.98
CA LYS A 24 7.16 -8.64 5.16
C LYS A 24 6.91 -7.62 4.06
N VAL A 25 7.03 -8.08 2.81
CA VAL A 25 6.66 -7.33 1.61
C VAL A 25 5.34 -7.88 1.10
N TRP A 26 4.44 -6.98 0.73
CA TRP A 26 3.14 -7.32 0.20
C TRP A 26 2.87 -6.51 -1.07
N THR A 27 2.49 -7.18 -2.14
CA THR A 27 2.26 -6.55 -3.45
C THR A 27 0.88 -6.93 -3.95
N GLU A 28 0.14 -5.93 -4.44
CA GLU A 28 -1.21 -6.10 -4.97
C GLU A 28 -1.39 -5.35 -6.26
N THR A 29 -2.07 -6.02 -7.19
CA THR A 29 -2.35 -5.46 -8.50
C THR A 29 -3.83 -5.15 -8.60
N ILE A 30 -4.15 -3.86 -8.55
CA ILE A 30 -5.51 -3.37 -8.71
C ILE A 30 -5.77 -3.19 -10.21
N ALA A 31 -6.49 -4.13 -10.80
CA ALA A 31 -6.86 -4.10 -12.22
C ALA A 31 -8.08 -3.21 -12.55
N CYS A 32 -8.81 -2.76 -11.53
CA CYS A 32 -10.01 -1.94 -11.68
C CYS A 32 -9.73 -0.46 -11.38
N ALA A 33 -10.62 0.41 -11.86
CA ALA A 33 -10.56 1.83 -11.53
C ALA A 33 -10.58 2.06 -10.00
N LEU A 34 -9.76 3.02 -9.54
CA LEU A 34 -9.66 3.41 -8.14
C LEU A 34 -10.94 4.13 -7.69
N ARG A 35 -11.54 3.71 -6.58
CA ARG A 35 -12.80 4.23 -6.02
C ARG A 35 -12.54 4.81 -4.64
N GLN A 36 -13.00 6.03 -4.41
CA GLN A 36 -12.77 6.75 -3.17
C GLN A 36 -13.39 6.00 -1.98
N GLY A 37 -12.64 5.89 -0.89
CA GLY A 37 -13.03 5.18 0.33
C GLY A 37 -13.01 3.66 0.21
N LYS A 38 -12.64 3.10 -0.96
CA LYS A 38 -12.55 1.64 -1.11
C LYS A 38 -11.25 1.12 -0.48
N GLU A 39 -11.42 0.11 0.36
CA GLU A 39 -10.34 -0.76 0.80
C GLU A 39 -10.07 -1.80 -0.30
N TYR A 40 -8.84 -1.80 -0.80
CA TYR A 40 -8.39 -2.74 -1.81
C TYR A 40 -7.81 -3.99 -1.19
N ALA A 41 -7.21 -3.84 -0.02
CA ALA A 41 -6.59 -4.94 0.69
C ALA A 41 -6.39 -4.63 2.16
N ARG A 42 -6.29 -5.69 2.95
CA ARG A 42 -5.96 -5.67 4.36
C ARG A 42 -5.17 -6.92 4.70
N PHE A 43 -4.08 -6.76 5.41
CA PHE A 43 -3.22 -7.87 5.82
C PHE A 43 -2.50 -7.54 7.13
N GLU A 44 -2.26 -8.58 7.93
CA GLU A 44 -1.49 -8.46 9.16
C GLU A 44 0.02 -8.59 8.87
N VAL A 45 0.80 -7.60 9.30
CA VAL A 45 2.26 -7.56 9.11
C VAL A 45 3.05 -8.03 10.32
N GLN A 46 2.46 -7.90 11.50
CA GLN A 46 2.97 -8.35 12.80
C GLN A 46 1.74 -8.57 13.69
N PRO A 47 1.78 -9.47 14.69
CA PRO A 47 0.70 -9.61 15.65
C PRO A 47 0.27 -8.24 16.23
N GLY A 48 -0.99 -7.87 16.04
CA GLY A 48 -1.54 -6.59 16.50
C GLY A 48 -1.16 -5.38 15.64
N LYS A 49 -0.55 -5.59 14.46
CA LYS A 49 -0.32 -4.58 13.42
C LYS A 49 -0.92 -4.99 12.10
N GLU A 50 -1.93 -4.25 11.69
CA GLU A 50 -2.63 -4.46 10.43
C GLU A 50 -2.32 -3.34 9.46
N VAL A 51 -2.16 -3.68 8.20
CA VAL A 51 -1.98 -2.72 7.12
C VAL A 51 -3.10 -2.90 6.13
N SER A 52 -3.72 -1.80 5.72
CA SER A 52 -4.74 -1.78 4.67
C SER A 52 -4.40 -0.78 3.58
N ILE A 53 -4.73 -1.10 2.34
CA ILE A 53 -4.57 -0.21 1.18
C ILE A 53 -5.91 0.42 0.89
N ARG A 54 -5.93 1.75 0.89
CA ARG A 54 -7.14 2.54 0.66
C ARG A 54 -6.88 3.63 -0.35
N TYR A 55 -7.91 3.97 -1.11
CA TYR A 55 -7.89 5.12 -1.99
C TYR A 55 -8.64 6.28 -1.35
N ILE A 56 -7.92 7.31 -0.92
CA ILE A 56 -8.46 8.47 -0.21
C ILE A 56 -7.92 9.73 -0.89
N ASP A 57 -8.80 10.70 -1.12
CA ASP A 57 -8.45 12.02 -1.67
C ASP A 57 -7.70 11.98 -3.00
N GLY A 58 -8.02 10.99 -3.85
CA GLY A 58 -7.34 10.82 -5.14
C GLY A 58 -5.97 10.14 -5.07
N GLU A 59 -5.50 9.77 -3.88
CA GLU A 59 -4.22 9.09 -3.64
C GLU A 59 -4.43 7.69 -3.05
N LEU A 60 -3.54 6.74 -3.41
CA LEU A 60 -3.45 5.45 -2.73
C LEU A 60 -2.58 5.61 -1.50
N ILE A 61 -3.12 5.23 -0.35
CA ILE A 61 -2.45 5.29 0.94
C ILE A 61 -2.44 3.93 1.60
N SER A 62 -1.45 3.67 2.46
CA SER A 62 -1.48 2.53 3.35
C SER A 62 -1.82 2.99 4.76
N GLU A 63 -2.90 2.46 5.30
CA GLU A 63 -3.36 2.69 6.66
C GLU A 63 -2.81 1.55 7.52
N THR A 64 -1.89 1.87 8.42
CA THR A 64 -1.34 0.91 9.40
C THR A 64 -2.00 1.13 10.75
N ARG A 65 -2.67 0.13 11.29
CA ARG A 65 -3.22 0.13 12.65
C ARG A 65 -2.28 -0.59 13.58
N SER A 66 -1.88 0.04 14.68
CA SER A 66 -1.01 -0.53 15.71
C SER A 66 -1.46 -0.03 17.07
N CYS A 67 -1.82 -0.94 17.99
CA CYS A 67 -2.17 -0.61 19.38
C CYS A 67 -3.19 0.53 19.53
N GLY A 68 -4.20 0.60 18.66
CA GLY A 68 -5.23 1.65 18.67
C GLY A 68 -4.86 2.95 17.94
N GLU A 69 -3.61 3.11 17.53
CA GLU A 69 -3.16 4.20 16.67
C GLU A 69 -3.27 3.83 15.20
N VAL A 70 -3.61 4.82 14.38
CA VAL A 70 -3.73 4.68 12.93
C VAL A 70 -2.72 5.60 12.26
N TYR A 71 -1.80 5.00 11.50
CA TYR A 71 -0.77 5.70 10.76
C TYR A 71 -1.11 5.66 9.27
N LEU A 72 -1.24 6.83 8.66
CA LEU A 72 -1.46 6.96 7.21
C LEU A 72 -0.11 7.19 6.52
N ILE A 73 0.27 6.26 5.67
CA ILE A 73 1.51 6.31 4.91
C ILE A 73 1.17 6.61 3.46
N LYS A 74 1.65 7.76 2.99
CA LYS A 74 1.55 8.15 1.58
C LYS A 74 2.48 7.32 0.72
N SER A 75 2.17 7.22 -0.57
CA SER A 75 3.08 6.60 -1.53
C SER A 75 4.41 7.36 -1.58
N THR A 76 5.50 6.63 -1.39
CA THR A 76 6.87 7.13 -1.51
C THR A 76 7.55 6.56 -2.77
N ALA A 77 8.58 7.25 -3.25
CA ALA A 77 9.48 6.70 -4.26
C ALA A 77 10.01 5.32 -3.81
N PRO A 78 10.20 4.36 -4.73
CA PRO A 78 10.59 3.01 -4.35
C PRO A 78 11.98 3.03 -3.71
N PRO A 79 12.17 2.48 -2.50
CA PRO A 79 13.48 2.45 -1.86
C PRO A 79 14.39 1.29 -2.31
N TRP A 80 13.96 0.45 -3.26
CA TRP A 80 14.74 -0.64 -3.88
C TRP A 80 14.88 -0.40 -5.38
N PRO A 81 15.85 -1.04 -6.09
CA PRO A 81 15.94 -0.95 -7.55
C PRO A 81 14.64 -1.48 -8.17
N TYR A 82 13.73 -0.57 -8.49
CA TYR A 82 12.48 -0.84 -9.17
C TYR A 82 12.75 -0.74 -10.67
N ASN A 83 12.93 -1.88 -11.33
CA ASN A 83 12.96 -1.92 -12.78
C ASN A 83 11.53 -1.70 -13.29
N ARG A 84 11.32 -0.56 -13.97
CA ARG A 84 10.20 -0.42 -14.91
C ARG A 84 10.51 -1.34 -16.10
N GLY A 85 10.04 -2.58 -16.01
CA GLY A 85 9.93 -3.48 -17.16
C GLY A 85 8.71 -3.16 -17.98
#